data_AF-A0A2V8QTR6-F1
#
_entry.id   AF-A0A2V8QTR6-F1
#
_cell.length_a   1.000
_cell.length_b   1.000
_cell.length_c   1.000
_cell.angle_alpha   90.00
_cell.angle_beta   90.00
_cell.angle_gamma   90.00
#
_symmetry.space_group_name_H-M   'P 1'
#
loop_
_entity.id
_entity.type
_entity.pdbx_description
1 polymer ?
#
loop_
_entity_poly.entity_id
_entity_poly.type
_entity_poly.pdbx_seq_one_letter_code
_entity_poly.pdbx_strand_id
1 'polypeptide(L)'
;MNRKHQLQRITVYFVLSGIALFATAISTSLALQQSIDNPLTGNWAASSPSNDGYIRKAYFNLKQDGGTITGTIRATQFFYKIVKSTGGPDGFVLEASMPDGRTERKVTYEGKLIGNELQIGRRTRPDQPITFQTAQRVPDGEGAMPARVEPPTLRKVPYNGLAKSPPMGWNSWNKFAGRIDDATVRGIADAISKNGMKEAGYVYINIDDTWEAGRDAQGNILTNTKFPDMKALADYVHKKGLKLGIYSSPGPNTCAGYEGSYGHEEQDARTYAAWGIDYLKYDWCGARILYTDEEMPAIYQKMGEALLKTKRPIVYSLCQYGRQDVWKWGPDVGGNLWRTTGDIRDTWDSMTGIGFRQNELAEYAKPGHWNDPDMLEIGNGGMTDVEYRTHMSLWAMLAAPLLAGNDLRNMTPATIEVLTNKEVIAVDQDRIGKQGRQVWKSGEQEIWTRPLSGGATAVAIFNRGKEESKVTLKWEDLGLANKKTVRDLWLHQDIATAGPEYPVKVAGHGVVMLRVK
;
A
#
# COMPACT_ATOMS: atom_id res chain seq x y z
N MET A 1 -45.35 64.82 25.76
CA MET A 1 -44.49 63.63 25.55
C MET A 1 -45.08 62.90 24.34
N ASN A 2 -44.47 62.57 23.21
CA ASN A 2 -43.11 62.16 22.88
C ASN A 2 -42.85 62.45 21.39
N ARG A 3 -42.06 63.50 21.06
CA ARG A 3 -41.45 63.68 19.72
C ARG A 3 -39.92 63.68 19.74
N LYS A 4 -39.30 63.58 20.93
CA LYS A 4 -37.84 63.54 21.10
C LYS A 4 -37.21 62.13 21.01
N HIS A 5 -38.00 61.05 20.99
CA HIS A 5 -37.47 59.67 20.97
C HIS A 5 -37.42 58.98 19.60
N GLN A 6 -37.96 59.57 18.53
CA GLN A 6 -37.83 58.98 17.19
C GLN A 6 -36.58 59.46 16.41
N LEU A 7 -36.08 60.67 16.65
CA LEU A 7 -34.86 61.14 15.96
C LEU A 7 -33.58 60.43 16.45
N GLN A 8 -33.50 60.02 17.72
CA GLN A 8 -32.30 59.34 18.24
C GLN A 8 -32.14 57.88 17.74
N ARG A 9 -33.21 57.21 17.30
CA ARG A 9 -33.12 55.84 16.76
C ARG A 9 -32.68 55.78 15.29
N ILE A 10 -32.95 56.84 14.51
CA ILE A 10 -32.56 56.90 13.09
C ILE A 10 -31.07 57.26 12.95
N THR A 11 -30.53 58.10 13.84
CA THR A 11 -29.09 58.45 13.83
C THR A 11 -28.19 57.28 14.23
N VAL A 12 -28.61 56.40 15.15
CA VAL A 12 -27.81 55.24 15.58
C VAL A 12 -27.73 54.15 14.49
N TYR A 13 -28.80 53.94 13.70
CA TYR A 13 -28.77 53.01 12.57
C TYR A 13 -27.87 53.46 11.43
N PHE A 14 -27.80 54.77 11.13
CA PHE A 14 -26.89 55.32 10.11
C PHE A 14 -25.41 55.29 10.54
N VAL A 15 -25.14 55.44 11.84
CA VAL A 15 -23.77 55.35 12.38
C VAL A 15 -23.28 53.89 12.39
N LEU A 16 -24.12 52.93 12.76
CA LEU A 16 -23.75 51.50 12.75
C LEU A 16 -23.59 50.93 11.32
N SER A 17 -24.45 51.31 10.37
CA SER A 17 -24.29 50.92 8.96
C SER A 17 -23.09 51.62 8.30
N GLY A 18 -22.84 52.88 8.64
CA GLY A 18 -21.66 53.63 8.19
C GLY A 18 -20.35 53.03 8.72
N ILE A 19 -20.29 52.61 9.98
CA ILE A 19 -19.12 51.94 10.59
C ILE A 19 -18.89 50.55 9.97
N ALA A 20 -19.94 49.78 9.71
CA ALA A 20 -19.82 48.49 9.03
C ALA A 20 -19.32 48.66 7.58
N LEU A 21 -19.85 49.63 6.82
CA LEU A 21 -19.40 49.93 5.47
C LEU A 21 -17.96 50.47 5.44
N PHE A 22 -17.56 51.30 6.41
CA PHE A 22 -16.17 51.79 6.54
C PHE A 22 -15.20 50.69 6.95
N ALA A 23 -15.56 49.83 7.90
CA ALA A 23 -14.72 48.70 8.32
C ALA A 23 -14.55 47.70 7.17
N THR A 24 -15.61 47.44 6.40
CA THR A 24 -15.54 46.58 5.20
C THR A 24 -14.66 47.24 4.14
N ALA A 25 -14.83 48.53 3.84
CA ALA A 25 -14.02 49.27 2.88
C ALA A 25 -12.52 49.33 3.27
N ILE A 26 -12.21 49.56 4.55
CA ILE A 26 -10.83 49.54 5.07
C ILE A 26 -10.23 48.14 5.00
N SER A 27 -11.00 47.09 5.32
CA SER A 27 -10.53 45.71 5.20
C SER A 27 -10.25 45.32 3.75
N THR A 28 -11.10 45.76 2.80
CA THR A 28 -10.89 45.54 1.37
C THR A 28 -9.70 46.34 0.82
N SER A 29 -9.46 47.57 1.30
CA SER A 29 -8.33 48.38 0.84
C SER A 29 -6.98 47.85 1.38
N LEU A 30 -6.93 47.40 2.65
CA LEU A 30 -5.75 46.73 3.19
C LEU A 30 -5.46 45.41 2.47
N ALA A 31 -6.48 44.61 2.18
CA ALA A 31 -6.31 43.36 1.42
C ALA A 31 -5.81 43.62 -0.01
N LEU A 32 -6.33 44.66 -0.68
CA LEU A 32 -5.84 45.09 -1.99
C LEU A 32 -4.37 45.54 -1.91
N GLN A 33 -4.02 46.39 -0.94
CA GLN A 33 -2.66 46.88 -0.74
C GLN A 33 -1.68 45.73 -0.49
N GLN A 34 -2.06 44.78 0.37
CA GLN A 34 -1.26 43.59 0.67
C GLN A 34 -1.08 42.67 -0.56
N SER A 35 -2.10 42.57 -1.42
CA SER A 35 -2.02 41.82 -2.68
C SER A 35 -1.10 42.47 -3.72
N ILE A 36 -0.95 43.80 -3.68
CA ILE A 36 -0.05 44.56 -4.57
C ILE A 36 1.39 44.44 -4.07
N ASP A 37 1.60 44.57 -2.76
CA ASP A 37 2.94 44.55 -2.16
C ASP A 37 3.53 43.13 -2.05
N ASN A 38 2.67 42.10 -1.98
CA ASN A 38 3.07 40.70 -1.85
C ASN A 38 2.25 39.79 -2.77
N PRO A 39 2.41 39.91 -4.10
CA PRO A 39 1.53 39.28 -5.07
C PRO A 39 1.65 37.75 -5.09
N LEU A 40 2.69 37.15 -4.50
CA LEU A 40 2.78 35.70 -4.34
C LEU A 40 1.98 35.17 -3.14
N THR A 41 1.65 36.03 -2.17
CA THR A 41 0.92 35.61 -0.96
C THR A 41 -0.47 35.09 -1.31
N GLY A 42 -0.82 33.93 -0.77
CA GLY A 42 -2.11 33.29 -0.94
C GLY A 42 -1.98 31.79 -1.22
N ASN A 43 -3.14 31.16 -1.45
CA ASN A 43 -3.22 29.75 -1.78
C ASN A 43 -3.39 29.55 -3.28
N TRP A 44 -2.58 28.66 -3.84
CA TRP A 44 -2.54 28.38 -5.27
C TRP A 44 -2.72 26.89 -5.51
N ALA A 45 -3.51 26.50 -6.50
CA ALA A 45 -3.68 25.11 -6.91
C ALA A 45 -3.32 24.92 -8.38
N ALA A 46 -2.38 24.02 -8.64
CA ALA A 46 -2.16 23.45 -9.97
C ALA A 46 -3.02 22.20 -10.11
N SER A 47 -3.86 22.15 -11.13
CA SER A 47 -4.72 21.00 -11.42
C SER A 47 -4.22 20.26 -12.65
N SER A 48 -4.14 18.94 -12.55
CA SER A 48 -3.76 18.05 -13.64
C SER A 48 -4.83 16.95 -13.76
N PRO A 49 -5.65 16.96 -14.83
CA PRO A 49 -6.62 15.88 -15.04
C PRO A 49 -5.86 14.57 -15.27
N SER A 50 -6.34 13.49 -14.65
CA SER A 50 -5.92 12.14 -14.99
C SER A 50 -6.97 11.43 -15.84
N ASN A 51 -6.53 10.38 -16.54
CA ASN A 51 -7.35 9.62 -17.49
C ASN A 51 -8.52 8.86 -16.82
N ASP A 52 -8.59 8.84 -15.50
CA ASP A 52 -9.58 8.17 -14.66
C ASP A 52 -10.66 9.13 -14.11
N GLY A 53 -10.72 10.36 -14.65
CA GLY A 53 -11.66 11.39 -14.22
C GLY A 53 -11.30 12.04 -12.87
N TYR A 54 -10.23 11.58 -12.21
CA TYR A 54 -9.70 12.23 -11.03
C TYR A 54 -8.90 13.48 -11.41
N ILE A 55 -8.96 14.52 -10.59
CA ILE A 55 -8.18 15.74 -10.79
C ILE A 55 -7.10 15.78 -9.73
N ARG A 56 -5.85 15.57 -10.16
CA ARG A 56 -4.69 15.71 -9.27
C ARG A 56 -4.46 17.18 -9.01
N LYS A 57 -4.41 17.55 -7.73
CA LYS A 57 -4.10 18.91 -7.31
C LYS A 57 -2.78 18.96 -6.56
N ALA A 58 -1.95 19.94 -6.90
CA ALA A 58 -0.83 20.38 -6.08
C ALA A 58 -1.14 21.78 -5.54
N TYR A 59 -0.95 21.97 -4.24
CA TYR A 59 -1.25 23.21 -3.56
C TYR A 59 0.02 23.90 -3.08
N PHE A 60 0.06 25.21 -3.24
CA PHE A 60 1.15 26.07 -2.81
C PHE A 60 0.54 27.18 -1.95
N ASN A 61 0.69 27.06 -0.64
CA ASN A 61 0.25 28.08 0.31
C ASN A 61 1.46 28.93 0.61
N LEU A 62 1.52 30.11 -0.03
CA LEU A 62 2.70 30.96 -0.04
C LEU A 62 2.44 32.21 0.79
N LYS A 63 3.47 32.64 1.51
CA LYS A 63 3.52 33.94 2.19
C LYS A 63 4.83 34.62 1.79
N GLN A 64 4.70 35.70 1.04
CA GLN A 64 5.80 36.55 0.66
C GLN A 64 5.99 37.66 1.70
N ASP A 65 7.26 37.91 2.04
CA ASP A 65 7.71 39.04 2.85
C ASP A 65 9.02 39.55 2.23
N GLY A 66 8.91 40.59 1.40
CA GLY A 66 10.00 41.09 0.57
C GLY A 66 10.52 40.00 -0.39
N GLY A 67 11.82 39.69 -0.30
CA GLY A 67 12.49 38.64 -1.09
C GLY A 67 12.44 37.24 -0.47
N THR A 68 11.69 37.05 0.62
CA THR A 68 11.53 35.75 1.29
C THR A 68 10.13 35.20 1.04
N ILE A 69 10.04 33.91 0.72
CA ILE A 69 8.78 33.19 0.51
C ILE A 69 8.76 32.03 1.50
N THR A 70 7.74 32.01 2.36
CA THR A 70 7.51 30.94 3.33
C THR A 70 6.18 30.24 3.04
N GLY A 71 5.94 29.11 3.71
CA GLY A 71 4.66 28.41 3.63
C GLY A 71 4.79 26.91 3.40
N THR A 72 3.80 26.32 2.74
CA THR A 72 3.69 24.87 2.58
C THR A 72 3.34 24.48 1.15
N ILE A 73 3.79 23.29 0.74
CA ILE A 73 3.50 22.69 -0.55
C ILE A 73 2.86 21.32 -0.31
N ARG A 74 1.65 21.08 -0.82
CA ARG A 74 1.01 19.76 -0.83
C ARG A 74 1.02 19.21 -2.25
N ALA A 75 1.60 18.04 -2.46
CA ALA A 75 1.59 17.38 -3.76
C ALA A 75 1.45 15.86 -3.59
N THR A 76 0.42 15.28 -4.20
CA THR A 76 0.07 13.86 -4.02
C THR A 76 -0.16 13.57 -2.53
N GLN A 77 0.63 12.66 -1.92
CA GLN A 77 0.59 12.30 -0.51
C GLN A 77 1.57 13.12 0.36
N PHE A 78 2.32 14.05 -0.24
CA PHE A 78 3.43 14.74 0.43
C PHE A 78 3.03 16.15 0.85
N PHE A 79 3.47 16.53 2.05
CA PHE A 79 3.24 17.84 2.65
C PHE A 79 4.56 18.45 3.08
N TYR A 80 5.11 19.33 2.26
CA TYR A 80 6.40 19.97 2.47
C TYR A 80 6.24 21.33 3.15
N LYS A 81 7.19 21.67 4.02
CA LYS A 81 7.42 23.03 4.51
C LYS A 81 8.51 23.68 3.66
N ILE A 82 8.29 24.90 3.21
CA ILE A 82 9.34 25.69 2.54
C ILE A 82 10.40 26.03 3.60
N VAL A 83 11.62 25.56 3.38
CA VAL A 83 12.77 25.74 4.30
C VAL A 83 13.74 26.80 3.81
N LYS A 84 13.76 27.08 2.50
CA LYS A 84 14.58 28.13 1.90
C LYS A 84 13.92 28.64 0.63
N SER A 85 14.05 29.93 0.38
CA SER A 85 13.53 30.58 -0.82
C SER A 85 14.51 31.64 -1.33
N THR A 86 14.51 31.86 -2.64
CA THR A 86 15.17 33.02 -3.25
C THR A 86 14.26 33.63 -4.32
N GLY A 87 14.42 34.93 -4.60
CA GLY A 87 13.71 35.61 -5.68
C GLY A 87 12.38 36.23 -5.27
N GLY A 88 11.49 36.43 -6.24
CA GLY A 88 10.24 37.17 -6.10
C GLY A 88 9.27 36.89 -7.26
N PRO A 89 8.29 37.78 -7.52
CA PRO A 89 7.21 37.52 -8.48
C PRO A 89 7.71 37.23 -9.90
N ASP A 90 8.79 37.87 -10.36
CA ASP A 90 9.35 37.67 -11.70
C ASP A 90 10.14 36.34 -11.85
N GLY A 91 10.44 35.68 -10.73
CA GLY A 91 11.21 34.45 -10.68
C GLY A 91 11.65 34.12 -9.26
N PHE A 92 11.34 32.91 -8.80
CA PHE A 92 11.70 32.41 -7.49
C PHE A 92 12.10 30.93 -7.50
N VAL A 93 12.85 30.53 -6.48
CA VAL A 93 13.18 29.13 -6.18
C VAL A 93 12.75 28.81 -4.76
N LEU A 94 12.05 27.71 -4.57
CA LEU A 94 11.63 27.17 -3.26
C LEU A 94 12.34 25.85 -3.02
N GLU A 95 13.08 25.73 -1.94
CA GLU A 95 13.49 24.45 -1.38
C GLU A 95 12.53 24.11 -0.24
N ALA A 96 11.88 22.94 -0.32
CA ALA A 96 10.92 22.49 0.66
C ALA A 96 11.28 21.08 1.15
N SER A 97 11.01 20.81 2.43
CA SER A 97 11.30 19.51 3.03
C SER A 97 10.17 18.99 3.90
N MET A 98 10.17 17.67 4.11
CA MET A 98 9.30 16.99 5.07
C MET A 98 10.01 15.77 5.67
N PRO A 99 9.68 15.38 6.91
CA PRO A 99 10.03 14.07 7.43
C PRO A 99 9.44 12.96 6.55
N ASP A 100 10.21 11.91 6.30
CA ASP A 100 9.80 10.72 5.56
C ASP A 100 10.27 9.45 6.31
N GLY A 101 9.54 9.11 7.37
CA GLY A 101 9.99 8.08 8.31
C GLY A 101 11.27 8.52 9.03
N ARG A 102 12.38 7.80 8.80
CA ARG A 102 13.69 8.10 9.41
C ARG A 102 14.57 9.01 8.55
N THR A 103 14.11 9.41 7.36
CA THR A 103 14.87 10.27 6.44
C THR A 103 14.15 11.60 6.24
N GLU A 104 14.83 12.54 5.58
CA GLU A 104 14.24 13.81 5.16
C GLU A 104 14.05 13.80 3.64
N ARG A 105 12.85 14.13 3.19
CA ARG A 105 12.55 14.30 1.77
C ARG A 105 12.64 15.77 1.39
N LYS A 106 13.44 16.09 0.37
CA LYS A 106 13.59 17.46 -0.15
C LYS A 106 13.10 17.57 -1.59
N VAL A 107 12.53 18.71 -1.92
CA VAL A 107 12.09 19.06 -3.27
C VAL A 107 12.42 20.52 -3.56
N THR A 108 12.74 20.79 -4.82
CA THR A 108 12.96 22.14 -5.32
C THR A 108 11.91 22.47 -6.37
N TYR A 109 11.30 23.65 -6.22
CA TYR A 109 10.40 24.24 -7.20
C TYR A 109 10.99 25.54 -7.71
N GLU A 110 10.79 25.80 -9.00
CA GLU A 110 11.09 27.07 -9.63
C GLU A 110 9.78 27.66 -10.12
N GLY A 111 9.58 28.96 -9.99
CA GLY A 111 8.33 29.56 -10.42
C GLY A 111 8.41 31.04 -10.71
N LYS A 112 7.33 31.55 -11.30
CA LYS A 112 7.12 32.97 -11.57
C LYS A 112 5.63 33.26 -11.69
N LEU A 113 5.25 34.49 -11.37
CA LEU A 113 3.91 35.00 -11.56
C LEU A 113 3.78 35.54 -12.99
N ILE A 114 2.76 35.10 -13.73
CA ILE A 114 2.37 35.65 -15.04
C ILE A 114 0.93 36.13 -14.93
N GLY A 115 0.73 37.45 -14.84
CA GLY A 115 -0.58 38.02 -14.58
C GLY A 115 -1.13 37.53 -13.23
N ASN A 116 -2.25 36.82 -13.26
CA ASN A 116 -2.90 36.25 -12.08
C ASN A 116 -2.65 34.74 -11.91
N GLU A 117 -1.71 34.18 -12.67
CA GLU A 117 -1.39 32.76 -12.65
C GLU A 117 0.04 32.54 -12.18
N LEU A 118 0.22 31.51 -11.37
CA LEU A 118 1.53 31.12 -10.86
C LEU A 118 2.06 29.97 -11.70
N GLN A 119 3.09 30.21 -12.50
CA GLN A 119 3.82 29.15 -13.18
C GLN A 119 4.77 28.51 -12.19
N ILE A 120 4.53 27.26 -11.82
CA ILE A 120 5.43 26.48 -10.96
C ILE A 120 5.91 25.25 -11.70
N GLY A 121 7.21 25.07 -11.71
CA GLY A 121 7.86 23.91 -12.27
C GLY A 121 8.75 23.19 -11.28
N ARG A 122 8.96 21.91 -11.55
CA ARG A 122 9.89 21.07 -10.81
C ARG A 122 10.72 20.23 -11.77
N ARG A 123 11.97 19.97 -11.38
CA ARG A 123 12.78 18.90 -11.98
C ARG A 123 12.48 17.58 -11.29
N THR A 124 12.04 16.60 -12.06
CA THR A 124 11.83 15.23 -11.55
C THR A 124 13.17 14.50 -11.40
N ARG A 125 14.14 14.79 -12.28
CA ARG A 125 15.52 14.31 -12.23
C ARG A 125 16.50 15.43 -12.60
N PRO A 126 17.77 15.38 -12.13
CA PRO A 126 18.75 16.42 -12.43
C PRO A 126 18.98 16.68 -13.92
N ASP A 127 18.88 15.62 -14.74
CA ASP A 127 19.10 15.61 -16.19
C ASP A 127 17.87 15.97 -17.02
N GLN A 128 16.70 16.17 -16.40
CA GLN A 128 15.47 16.49 -17.11
C GLN A 128 15.16 18.00 -17.12
N PRO A 129 14.46 18.48 -18.18
CA PRO A 129 13.93 19.84 -18.18
C PRO A 129 12.89 20.02 -17.08
N ILE A 130 12.70 21.26 -16.65
CA ILE A 130 11.64 21.62 -15.71
C ILE A 130 10.29 21.48 -16.42
N THR A 131 9.37 20.73 -15.81
CA THR A 131 7.98 20.73 -16.25
C THR A 131 7.21 21.75 -15.43
N PHE A 132 6.70 22.79 -16.10
CA PHE A 132 5.86 23.82 -15.48
C PHE A 132 4.38 23.43 -15.50
N GLN A 133 3.67 23.83 -14.45
CA GLN A 133 2.23 23.77 -14.32
C GLN A 133 1.72 25.16 -13.98
N THR A 134 0.55 25.48 -14.52
CA THR A 134 -0.20 26.68 -14.15
C THR A 134 -0.97 26.41 -12.86
N ALA A 135 -0.70 27.19 -11.82
CA ALA A 135 -1.49 27.23 -10.60
C ALA A 135 -2.34 28.50 -10.55
N GLN A 136 -3.60 28.35 -10.14
CA GLN A 136 -4.55 29.45 -9.99
C GLN A 136 -4.83 29.68 -8.52
N ARG A 137 -5.21 30.91 -8.15
CA ARG A 137 -5.62 31.22 -6.78
C ARG A 137 -6.86 30.41 -6.42
N VAL A 138 -6.83 29.83 -5.22
CA VAL A 138 -7.94 29.10 -4.63
C VAL A 138 -8.30 29.70 -3.26
N PRO A 139 -9.51 29.45 -2.73
CA PRO A 139 -9.90 29.96 -1.42
C PRO A 139 -8.90 29.61 -0.31
N ASP A 140 -8.87 30.47 0.70
CA ASP A 140 -8.08 30.24 1.90
C ASP A 140 -8.45 28.89 2.54
N GLY A 141 -7.43 28.14 2.95
CA GLY A 141 -7.56 26.80 3.51
C GLY A 141 -7.65 25.64 2.50
N GLU A 142 -7.89 25.89 1.20
CA GLU A 142 -7.88 24.80 0.22
C GLU A 142 -6.48 24.16 0.15
N GLY A 143 -6.42 22.82 0.21
CA GLY A 143 -5.16 22.09 0.21
C GLY A 143 -4.40 22.08 1.53
N ALA A 144 -4.94 22.70 2.59
CA ALA A 144 -4.34 22.66 3.93
C ALA A 144 -4.21 21.21 4.46
N MET A 145 -3.27 21.02 5.38
CA MET A 145 -3.21 19.81 6.21
C MET A 145 -4.54 19.65 6.94
N PRO A 146 -5.17 18.46 6.91
CA PRO A 146 -6.37 18.24 7.69
C PRO A 146 -6.05 18.32 9.17
N ALA A 147 -7.05 18.71 9.96
CA ALA A 147 -6.94 18.73 11.41
C ALA A 147 -6.55 17.33 11.92
N ARG A 148 -5.56 17.28 12.80
CA ARG A 148 -5.11 16.04 13.42
C ARG A 148 -6.20 15.47 14.32
N VAL A 149 -6.57 14.21 14.09
CA VAL A 149 -7.47 13.45 14.95
C VAL A 149 -6.61 12.66 15.91
N GLU A 150 -6.80 12.82 17.21
CA GLU A 150 -5.98 12.11 18.19
C GLU A 150 -6.10 10.58 18.03
N PRO A 151 -4.98 9.83 18.19
CA PRO A 151 -5.03 8.38 18.26
C PRO A 151 -5.91 7.94 19.44
N PRO A 152 -6.68 6.84 19.29
CA PRO A 152 -7.45 6.31 20.40
C PRO A 152 -6.53 5.66 21.43
N THR A 153 -7.03 5.45 22.65
CA THR A 153 -6.34 4.56 23.59
C THR A 153 -6.25 3.15 23.03
N LEU A 154 -5.04 2.58 23.08
CA LEU A 154 -4.80 1.23 22.60
C LEU A 154 -5.59 0.18 23.39
N ARG A 155 -6.26 -0.71 22.67
CA ARG A 155 -6.92 -1.91 23.19
C ARG A 155 -6.87 -3.03 22.16
N LYS A 156 -7.00 -4.26 22.65
CA LYS A 156 -7.01 -5.44 21.79
C LYS A 156 -8.31 -5.56 21.01
N VAL A 157 -8.20 -5.67 19.70
CA VAL A 157 -9.29 -5.98 18.77
C VAL A 157 -9.43 -7.50 18.69
N PRO A 158 -10.64 -8.06 18.88
CA PRO A 158 -10.84 -9.50 18.79
C PRO A 158 -10.46 -10.05 17.41
N TYR A 159 -9.84 -11.24 17.38
CA TYR A 159 -9.59 -11.94 16.13
C TYR A 159 -10.90 -12.24 15.38
N ASN A 160 -10.93 -11.91 14.10
CA ASN A 160 -12.13 -12.00 13.25
C ASN A 160 -12.47 -13.42 12.74
N GLY A 161 -11.66 -14.43 13.08
CA GLY A 161 -11.91 -15.82 12.67
C GLY A 161 -11.46 -16.19 11.25
N LEU A 162 -10.86 -15.27 10.49
CA LEU A 162 -10.50 -15.44 9.07
C LEU A 162 -9.04 -15.87 8.86
N ALA A 163 -8.64 -16.08 7.60
CA ALA A 163 -7.28 -16.40 7.17
C ALA A 163 -6.64 -17.60 7.90
N LYS A 164 -7.39 -18.71 8.07
CA LYS A 164 -6.89 -19.94 8.74
C LYS A 164 -5.67 -20.56 8.08
N SER A 165 -5.52 -20.35 6.77
CA SER A 165 -4.30 -20.54 5.99
C SER A 165 -3.89 -19.19 5.37
N PRO A 166 -2.65 -19.04 4.87
CA PRO A 166 -2.24 -17.84 4.18
C PRO A 166 -3.19 -17.52 3.01
N PRO A 167 -3.66 -16.27 2.85
CA PRO A 167 -4.54 -15.92 1.74
C PRO A 167 -3.88 -16.17 0.38
N MET A 168 -4.63 -16.77 -0.55
CA MET A 168 -4.19 -16.98 -1.94
C MET A 168 -5.07 -16.22 -2.92
N GLY A 169 -4.47 -15.52 -3.88
CA GLY A 169 -5.22 -14.68 -4.81
C GLY A 169 -4.34 -13.87 -5.74
N TRP A 170 -4.84 -12.70 -6.11
CA TRP A 170 -4.20 -11.79 -7.05
C TRP A 170 -4.34 -10.35 -6.55
N ASN A 171 -3.36 -9.51 -6.83
CA ASN A 171 -3.41 -8.06 -6.58
C ASN A 171 -3.05 -7.29 -7.86
N SER A 172 -3.76 -6.19 -8.10
CA SER A 172 -3.63 -5.42 -9.34
C SER A 172 -2.34 -4.60 -9.49
N TRP A 173 -1.61 -4.33 -8.41
CA TRP A 173 -0.61 -3.26 -8.40
C TRP A 173 0.60 -3.51 -9.31
N ASN A 174 1.33 -4.62 -9.11
CA ASN A 174 2.63 -4.83 -9.76
C ASN A 174 2.56 -4.71 -11.29
N LYS A 175 1.51 -5.27 -11.91
CA LYS A 175 1.34 -5.19 -13.37
C LYS A 175 0.61 -3.94 -13.84
N PHE A 176 -0.49 -3.55 -13.18
CA PHE A 176 -1.41 -2.56 -13.73
C PHE A 176 -1.17 -1.16 -13.17
N ALA A 177 -0.74 -1.03 -11.92
CA ALA A 177 -0.65 0.24 -11.19
C ALA A 177 -1.93 1.07 -11.42
N GLY A 178 -1.79 2.36 -11.76
CA GLY A 178 -2.94 3.25 -12.04
C GLY A 178 -3.79 2.90 -13.26
N ARG A 179 -3.39 1.89 -14.07
CA ARG A 179 -4.11 1.47 -15.28
C ARG A 179 -5.20 0.43 -15.02
N ILE A 180 -5.43 0.06 -13.75
CA ILE A 180 -6.48 -0.89 -13.38
C ILE A 180 -7.87 -0.28 -13.54
N ASP A 181 -8.82 -1.09 -14.03
CA ASP A 181 -10.23 -0.73 -14.20
C ASP A 181 -11.16 -1.95 -13.98
N ASP A 182 -12.47 -1.70 -13.90
CA ASP A 182 -13.51 -2.72 -13.70
C ASP A 182 -13.39 -3.85 -14.76
N ALA A 183 -13.22 -3.51 -16.03
CA ALA A 183 -13.15 -4.47 -17.12
C ALA A 183 -11.95 -5.42 -16.96
N THR A 184 -10.79 -4.89 -16.55
CA THR A 184 -9.61 -5.69 -16.25
C THR A 184 -9.86 -6.62 -15.07
N VAL A 185 -10.46 -6.13 -13.97
CA VAL A 185 -10.78 -6.97 -12.80
C VAL A 185 -11.72 -8.12 -13.17
N ARG A 186 -12.75 -7.86 -13.99
CA ARG A 186 -13.63 -8.92 -14.51
C ARG A 186 -12.87 -9.93 -15.38
N GLY A 187 -11.99 -9.45 -16.25
CA GLY A 187 -11.13 -10.30 -17.08
C GLY A 187 -10.18 -11.19 -16.28
N ILE A 188 -9.63 -10.67 -15.17
CA ILE A 188 -8.82 -11.44 -14.23
C ILE A 188 -9.67 -12.48 -13.49
N ALA A 189 -10.88 -12.12 -13.06
CA ALA A 189 -11.81 -13.06 -12.43
C ALA A 189 -12.20 -14.23 -13.37
N ASP A 190 -12.40 -13.93 -14.65
CA ASP A 190 -12.60 -14.92 -15.69
C ASP A 190 -11.36 -15.80 -15.90
N ALA A 191 -10.16 -15.24 -15.91
CA ALA A 191 -8.92 -15.96 -16.11
C ALA A 191 -8.65 -16.96 -14.97
N ILE A 192 -8.75 -16.53 -13.71
CA ILE A 192 -8.56 -17.38 -12.52
C ILE A 192 -9.47 -18.61 -12.56
N SER A 193 -10.69 -18.45 -13.08
CA SER A 193 -11.68 -19.52 -13.18
C SER A 193 -11.42 -20.51 -14.34
N LYS A 194 -10.44 -20.25 -15.21
CA LYS A 194 -10.18 -21.03 -16.43
C LYS A 194 -8.76 -21.59 -16.53
N ASN A 195 -7.79 -20.97 -15.85
CA ASN A 195 -6.37 -21.29 -15.98
C ASN A 195 -5.83 -22.22 -14.88
N GLY A 196 -6.71 -22.83 -14.08
CA GLY A 196 -6.33 -23.77 -13.00
C GLY A 196 -6.01 -23.11 -11.67
N MET A 197 -5.89 -21.78 -11.60
CA MET A 197 -5.54 -21.08 -10.37
C MET A 197 -6.63 -21.19 -9.30
N LYS A 198 -7.91 -21.10 -9.69
CA LYS A 198 -9.01 -21.29 -8.73
C LYS A 198 -8.95 -22.68 -8.09
N GLU A 199 -8.72 -23.72 -8.89
CA GLU A 199 -8.59 -25.11 -8.44
C GLU A 199 -7.33 -25.32 -7.58
N ALA A 200 -6.29 -24.51 -7.80
CA ALA A 200 -5.09 -24.49 -6.98
C ALA A 200 -5.28 -23.73 -5.64
N GLY A 201 -6.36 -22.96 -5.48
CA GLY A 201 -6.73 -22.29 -4.22
C GLY A 201 -6.77 -20.77 -4.27
N TYR A 202 -6.46 -20.15 -5.42
CA TYR A 202 -6.47 -18.70 -5.58
C TYR A 202 -7.92 -18.18 -5.63
N VAL A 203 -8.33 -17.45 -4.59
CA VAL A 203 -9.74 -17.00 -4.44
C VAL A 203 -9.90 -15.50 -4.25
N TYR A 204 -8.87 -14.77 -3.82
CA TYR A 204 -8.96 -13.31 -3.66
C TYR A 204 -8.58 -12.57 -4.95
N ILE A 205 -9.34 -11.54 -5.30
CA ILE A 205 -9.04 -10.57 -6.35
C ILE A 205 -8.98 -9.20 -5.69
N ASN A 206 -7.78 -8.71 -5.43
CA ASN A 206 -7.58 -7.48 -4.67
C ASN A 206 -7.34 -6.31 -5.63
N ILE A 207 -8.24 -5.33 -5.59
CA ILE A 207 -8.05 -4.03 -6.24
C ILE A 207 -7.15 -3.20 -5.32
N ASP A 208 -6.03 -2.75 -5.86
CA ASP A 208 -5.09 -1.85 -5.17
C ASP A 208 -5.46 -0.36 -5.39
N ASP A 209 -4.56 0.56 -5.07
CA ASP A 209 -4.77 2.01 -5.17
C ASP A 209 -5.29 2.46 -6.57
N THR A 210 -5.88 3.66 -6.64
CA THR A 210 -6.43 4.33 -7.82
C THR A 210 -7.86 3.92 -8.23
N TRP A 211 -8.64 3.32 -7.35
CA TRP A 211 -10.08 3.08 -7.56
C TRP A 211 -10.94 4.21 -6.98
N GLU A 212 -10.38 4.93 -6.02
CA GLU A 212 -11.04 5.92 -5.19
C GLU A 212 -11.36 7.19 -5.99
N ALA A 213 -12.47 7.82 -5.63
CA ALA A 213 -12.75 9.22 -5.92
C ALA A 213 -12.88 9.98 -4.59
N GLY A 214 -13.46 11.19 -4.62
CA GLY A 214 -13.73 11.96 -3.41
C GLY A 214 -14.86 11.38 -2.56
N ARG A 215 -15.47 12.23 -1.73
CA ARG A 215 -16.61 11.87 -0.89
C ARG A 215 -17.88 12.55 -1.37
N ASP A 216 -19.03 11.92 -1.15
CA ASP A 216 -20.32 12.58 -1.33
C ASP A 216 -20.60 13.60 -0.21
N ALA A 217 -21.75 14.30 -0.31
CA ALA A 217 -22.16 15.30 0.68
C ALA A 217 -22.43 14.70 2.08
N GLN A 218 -22.56 13.38 2.21
CA GLN A 218 -22.73 12.67 3.47
C GLN A 218 -21.39 12.12 4.00
N GLY A 219 -20.28 12.33 3.28
CA GLY A 219 -18.96 11.85 3.64
C GLY A 219 -18.64 10.42 3.20
N ASN A 220 -19.51 9.76 2.43
CA ASN A 220 -19.24 8.40 1.95
C ASN A 220 -18.17 8.46 0.86
N ILE A 221 -17.18 7.57 0.94
CA ILE A 221 -16.19 7.41 -0.13
C ILE A 221 -16.86 6.97 -1.44
N LEU A 222 -16.46 7.60 -2.54
CA LEU A 222 -16.94 7.32 -3.89
C LEU A 222 -15.88 6.56 -4.70
N THR A 223 -16.33 5.95 -5.79
CA THR A 223 -15.46 5.34 -6.80
C THR A 223 -15.26 6.31 -7.98
N ASN A 224 -14.14 6.18 -8.67
CA ASN A 224 -13.90 6.94 -9.90
C ASN A 224 -14.54 6.28 -11.14
N THR A 225 -14.38 6.90 -12.30
CA THR A 225 -15.04 6.47 -13.53
C THR A 225 -14.55 5.12 -14.06
N LYS A 226 -13.39 4.63 -13.61
CA LYS A 226 -12.90 3.28 -13.94
C LYS A 226 -13.67 2.18 -13.20
N PHE A 227 -14.35 2.52 -12.10
CA PHE A 227 -15.11 1.61 -11.24
C PHE A 227 -16.51 2.18 -10.97
N PRO A 228 -17.37 2.30 -11.99
CA PRO A 228 -18.66 2.99 -11.87
C PRO A 228 -19.64 2.31 -10.91
N ASP A 229 -19.50 1.01 -10.66
CA ASP A 229 -20.34 0.26 -9.71
C ASP A 229 -19.52 -0.85 -9.02
N MET A 230 -18.95 -0.53 -7.86
CA MET A 230 -18.17 -1.49 -7.08
C MET A 230 -19.00 -2.67 -6.57
N LYS A 231 -20.30 -2.46 -6.30
CA LYS A 231 -21.17 -3.53 -5.84
C LYS A 231 -21.44 -4.53 -6.95
N ALA A 232 -21.76 -4.06 -8.16
CA ALA A 232 -21.95 -4.95 -9.31
C ALA A 232 -20.66 -5.69 -9.69
N LEU A 233 -19.48 -5.11 -9.44
CA LEU A 233 -18.19 -5.79 -9.59
C LEU A 233 -18.01 -6.90 -8.54
N ALA A 234 -18.30 -6.61 -7.27
CA ALA A 234 -18.26 -7.61 -6.21
C ALA A 234 -19.22 -8.77 -6.47
N ASP A 235 -20.48 -8.48 -6.82
CA ASP A 235 -21.50 -9.49 -7.13
C ASP A 235 -21.04 -10.40 -8.29
N TYR A 236 -20.37 -9.84 -9.30
CA TYR A 236 -19.82 -10.60 -10.42
C TYR A 236 -18.67 -11.53 -10.00
N VAL A 237 -17.75 -11.03 -9.16
CA VAL A 237 -16.63 -11.82 -8.61
C VAL A 237 -17.16 -12.94 -7.71
N HIS A 238 -18.14 -12.66 -6.85
CA HIS A 238 -18.79 -13.64 -5.97
C HIS A 238 -19.53 -14.72 -6.76
N LYS A 239 -20.19 -14.38 -7.88
CA LYS A 239 -20.85 -15.37 -8.74
C LYS A 239 -19.87 -16.41 -9.32
N LYS A 240 -18.58 -16.08 -9.38
CA LYS A 240 -17.52 -17.03 -9.77
C LYS A 240 -16.96 -17.82 -8.59
N GLY A 241 -17.46 -17.64 -7.37
CA GLY A 241 -16.93 -18.25 -6.16
C GLY A 241 -15.60 -17.64 -5.69
N LEU A 242 -15.29 -16.42 -6.16
CA LEU A 242 -14.10 -15.66 -5.79
C LEU A 242 -14.49 -14.57 -4.77
N LYS A 243 -13.51 -13.86 -4.23
CA LYS A 243 -13.63 -12.82 -3.21
C LYS A 243 -13.02 -11.53 -3.71
N LEU A 244 -13.69 -10.39 -3.47
CA LEU A 244 -13.20 -9.09 -3.91
C LEU A 244 -12.51 -8.37 -2.75
N GLY A 245 -11.27 -7.92 -2.98
CA GLY A 245 -10.53 -7.07 -2.08
C GLY A 245 -10.44 -5.63 -2.57
N ILE A 246 -10.26 -4.71 -1.63
CA ILE A 246 -10.08 -3.28 -1.87
C ILE A 246 -8.87 -2.75 -1.10
N TYR A 247 -8.51 -1.50 -1.37
CA TYR A 247 -7.37 -0.80 -0.78
C TYR A 247 -7.80 0.54 -0.17
N SER A 248 -7.13 0.96 0.90
CA SER A 248 -7.19 2.33 1.43
C SER A 248 -5.96 2.64 2.30
N SER A 249 -5.90 3.82 2.89
CA SER A 249 -4.88 4.26 3.86
C SER A 249 -5.53 5.04 5.01
N PRO A 250 -5.01 4.99 6.25
CA PRO A 250 -5.50 5.79 7.38
C PRO A 250 -5.06 7.25 7.30
N GLY A 251 -4.47 7.68 6.19
CA GLY A 251 -4.15 9.06 5.91
C GLY A 251 -5.26 9.76 5.13
N PRO A 252 -5.14 11.10 4.97
CA PRO A 252 -6.04 11.87 4.10
C PRO A 252 -5.93 11.44 2.65
N ASN A 253 -4.76 10.89 2.27
CA ASN A 253 -4.53 10.37 0.95
C ASN A 253 -3.88 8.99 0.95
N THR A 254 -4.14 8.23 -0.10
CA THR A 254 -3.43 7.00 -0.44
C THR A 254 -2.00 7.26 -0.90
N CYS A 255 -1.21 6.20 -1.13
CA CYS A 255 0.13 6.34 -1.68
C CYS A 255 0.16 7.08 -3.04
N ALA A 256 -0.79 6.79 -3.92
CA ALA A 256 -0.93 7.43 -5.22
C ALA A 256 -1.68 8.76 -5.14
N GLY A 257 -2.07 9.23 -3.95
CA GLY A 257 -2.66 10.55 -3.74
C GLY A 257 -4.17 10.64 -3.96
N TYR A 258 -4.89 9.52 -3.89
CA TYR A 258 -6.34 9.48 -3.92
C TYR A 258 -6.91 9.62 -2.50
N GLU A 259 -8.23 9.65 -2.34
CA GLU A 259 -8.92 9.78 -1.04
C GLU A 259 -8.58 8.60 -0.13
N GLY A 260 -8.10 8.88 1.09
CA GLY A 260 -7.91 7.85 2.13
C GLY A 260 -9.06 7.83 3.14
N SER A 261 -8.99 6.94 4.13
CA SER A 261 -10.06 6.72 5.12
C SER A 261 -9.94 7.54 6.41
N TYR A 262 -9.03 8.51 6.45
CA TYR A 262 -8.76 9.31 7.64
C TYR A 262 -10.02 10.02 8.18
N GLY A 263 -10.39 9.71 9.43
CA GLY A 263 -11.57 10.27 10.10
C GLY A 263 -12.91 9.71 9.63
N HIS A 264 -12.90 8.77 8.68
CA HIS A 264 -14.08 8.13 8.09
C HIS A 264 -14.01 6.60 8.20
N GLU A 265 -13.19 6.03 9.09
CA GLU A 265 -12.90 4.60 9.15
C GLU A 265 -14.18 3.76 9.31
N GLU A 266 -15.06 4.15 10.24
CA GLU A 266 -16.35 3.47 10.43
C GLU A 266 -17.29 3.62 9.22
N GLN A 267 -17.26 4.76 8.54
CA GLN A 267 -18.12 5.03 7.40
C GLN A 267 -17.67 4.24 6.18
N ASP A 268 -16.37 4.27 5.89
CA ASP A 268 -15.76 3.56 4.78
C ASP A 268 -15.89 2.05 4.98
N ALA A 269 -15.68 1.53 6.20
CA ALA A 269 -15.92 0.12 6.49
C ALA A 269 -17.37 -0.31 6.19
N ARG A 270 -18.38 0.52 6.54
CA ARG A 270 -19.79 0.26 6.19
C ARG A 270 -20.01 0.27 4.68
N THR A 271 -19.41 1.21 3.96
CA THR A 271 -19.46 1.29 2.50
C THR A 271 -18.86 0.04 1.86
N TYR A 272 -17.67 -0.39 2.30
CA TYR A 272 -17.02 -1.61 1.83
C TYR A 272 -17.89 -2.85 2.09
N ALA A 273 -18.50 -2.94 3.27
CA ALA A 273 -19.41 -4.04 3.59
C ALA A 273 -20.67 -4.04 2.71
N ALA A 274 -21.24 -2.86 2.43
CA ALA A 274 -22.40 -2.69 1.57
C ALA A 274 -22.10 -3.03 0.09
N TRP A 275 -20.91 -2.72 -0.40
CA TRP A 275 -20.46 -3.14 -1.73
C TRP A 275 -20.14 -4.63 -1.82
N GLY A 276 -19.87 -5.30 -0.71
CA GLY A 276 -19.55 -6.72 -0.69
C GLY A 276 -18.05 -7.03 -0.70
N ILE A 277 -17.21 -6.13 -0.19
CA ILE A 277 -15.76 -6.37 -0.07
C ILE A 277 -15.48 -7.46 0.97
N ASP A 278 -14.48 -8.30 0.71
CA ASP A 278 -14.07 -9.46 1.53
C ASP A 278 -12.64 -9.34 2.07
N TYR A 279 -11.88 -8.35 1.59
CA TYR A 279 -10.48 -8.13 1.94
C TYR A 279 -10.17 -6.63 1.89
N LEU A 280 -9.48 -6.10 2.90
CA LEU A 280 -8.95 -4.73 2.89
C LEU A 280 -7.43 -4.77 3.05
N LYS A 281 -6.69 -4.26 2.05
CA LYS A 281 -5.31 -3.80 2.22
C LYS A 281 -5.34 -2.37 2.75
N TYR A 282 -4.65 -2.13 3.86
CA TYR A 282 -4.67 -0.84 4.53
C TYR A 282 -3.25 -0.32 4.73
N ASP A 283 -2.91 0.73 3.97
CA ASP A 283 -1.55 1.24 3.82
C ASP A 283 -1.12 2.21 4.94
N TRP A 284 0.03 2.86 4.82
CA TRP A 284 0.53 3.86 5.77
C TRP A 284 0.93 5.21 5.14
N CYS A 285 1.05 5.28 3.81
CA CYS A 285 1.57 6.46 3.08
C CYS A 285 1.07 7.83 3.57
N GLY A 286 -0.24 8.06 3.58
CA GLY A 286 -0.79 9.36 3.98
C GLY A 286 -0.87 9.56 5.49
N ALA A 287 -0.72 8.52 6.30
CA ALA A 287 -0.80 8.63 7.75
C ALA A 287 0.53 9.14 8.36
N ARG A 288 1.67 8.87 7.70
CA ARG A 288 3.00 9.28 8.17
C ARG A 288 3.21 10.80 8.28
N ILE A 289 2.34 11.59 7.67
CA ILE A 289 2.35 13.06 7.79
C ILE A 289 1.67 13.56 9.06
N LEU A 290 0.85 12.73 9.70
CA LEU A 290 0.03 13.09 10.87
C LEU A 290 0.41 12.32 12.14
N TYR A 291 0.99 11.13 11.97
CA TYR A 291 1.23 10.16 13.03
C TYR A 291 2.65 9.62 13.01
N THR A 292 3.18 9.33 14.20
CA THR A 292 4.47 8.65 14.36
C THR A 292 4.33 7.13 14.26
N ASP A 293 5.45 6.42 14.24
CA ASP A 293 5.44 4.95 14.21
C ASP A 293 4.92 4.35 15.53
N GLU A 294 5.11 5.05 16.66
CA GLU A 294 4.61 4.65 17.97
C GLU A 294 3.08 4.72 18.05
N GLU A 295 2.47 5.65 17.32
CA GLU A 295 1.01 5.84 17.26
C GLU A 295 0.33 4.89 16.28
N MET A 296 1.10 4.32 15.36
CA MET A 296 0.63 3.46 14.27
C MET A 296 -0.32 2.34 14.72
N PRO A 297 -0.04 1.56 15.79
CA PRO A 297 -0.96 0.50 16.21
C PRO A 297 -2.35 1.04 16.55
N ALA A 298 -2.44 2.23 17.15
CA ALA A 298 -3.72 2.82 17.56
C ALA A 298 -4.54 3.30 16.36
N ILE A 299 -3.85 3.68 15.28
CA ILE A 299 -4.48 4.06 14.03
C ILE A 299 -5.02 2.84 13.28
N TYR A 300 -4.24 1.75 13.19
CA TYR A 300 -4.73 0.49 12.61
C TYR A 300 -5.89 -0.12 13.43
N GLN A 301 -5.87 0.02 14.75
CA GLN A 301 -6.96 -0.42 15.62
C GLN A 301 -8.31 0.19 15.21
N LYS A 302 -8.36 1.49 14.86
CA LYS A 302 -9.61 2.16 14.44
C LYS A 302 -10.30 1.42 13.31
N MET A 303 -9.55 1.10 12.25
CA MET A 303 -10.09 0.38 11.10
C MET A 303 -10.38 -1.08 11.43
N GLY A 304 -9.55 -1.76 12.23
CA GLY A 304 -9.84 -3.11 12.71
C GLY A 304 -11.19 -3.22 13.45
N GLU A 305 -11.47 -2.27 14.35
CA GLU A 305 -12.75 -2.18 15.06
C GLU A 305 -13.91 -1.85 14.12
N ALA A 306 -13.70 -0.91 13.19
CA ALA A 306 -14.69 -0.52 12.19
C ALA A 306 -15.11 -1.72 11.34
N LEU A 307 -14.16 -2.51 10.84
CA LEU A 307 -14.42 -3.72 10.06
C LEU A 307 -15.23 -4.76 10.84
N LEU A 308 -14.87 -5.04 12.10
CA LEU A 308 -15.63 -5.97 12.96
C LEU A 308 -17.07 -5.51 13.23
N LYS A 309 -17.29 -4.19 13.31
CA LYS A 309 -18.61 -3.60 13.53
C LYS A 309 -19.56 -3.84 12.35
N THR A 310 -19.02 -3.97 11.13
CA THR A 310 -19.83 -4.23 9.92
C THR A 310 -20.51 -5.61 9.92
N LYS A 311 -19.97 -6.58 10.68
CA LYS A 311 -20.37 -7.99 10.67
C LYS A 311 -20.16 -8.73 9.34
N ARG A 312 -19.59 -8.08 8.32
CA ARG A 312 -19.12 -8.76 7.12
C ARG A 312 -17.73 -9.36 7.38
N PRO A 313 -17.45 -10.61 6.97
CA PRO A 313 -16.11 -11.18 7.09
C PRO A 313 -15.16 -10.52 6.10
N ILE A 314 -14.35 -9.57 6.58
CA ILE A 314 -13.34 -8.86 5.80
C ILE A 314 -11.95 -9.21 6.34
N VAL A 315 -11.10 -9.79 5.50
CA VAL A 315 -9.68 -10.02 5.82
C VAL A 315 -8.98 -8.68 5.95
N TYR A 316 -8.23 -8.48 7.03
CA TYR A 316 -7.54 -7.21 7.31
C TYR A 316 -6.03 -7.35 7.11
N SER A 317 -5.51 -6.72 6.05
CA SER A 317 -4.10 -6.74 5.64
C SER A 317 -3.44 -5.40 5.94
N LEU A 318 -2.44 -5.41 6.80
CA LEU A 318 -1.73 -4.22 7.26
C LEU A 318 -0.52 -3.96 6.34
N CYS A 319 -0.43 -2.77 5.75
CA CYS A 319 0.62 -2.41 4.79
C CYS A 319 1.41 -1.19 5.29
N GLN A 320 2.20 -1.40 6.35
CA GLN A 320 3.08 -0.38 6.96
C GLN A 320 4.58 -0.69 6.77
N TYR A 321 4.89 -1.68 5.93
CA TYR A 321 6.25 -2.01 5.48
C TYR A 321 7.21 -2.62 6.52
N GLY A 322 6.67 -3.27 7.55
CA GLY A 322 7.44 -3.91 8.63
C GLY A 322 7.93 -2.96 9.73
N ARG A 323 7.52 -1.69 9.68
CA ARG A 323 7.79 -0.67 10.69
C ARG A 323 7.17 -1.05 12.03
N GLN A 324 7.82 -0.56 13.08
CA GLN A 324 7.43 -0.80 14.47
C GLN A 324 7.23 -2.27 14.82
N ASP A 325 7.99 -3.19 14.19
CA ASP A 325 7.91 -4.63 14.41
C ASP A 325 6.45 -5.14 14.37
N VAL A 326 5.72 -4.82 13.30
CA VAL A 326 4.27 -5.10 13.16
C VAL A 326 3.85 -6.51 13.59
N TRP A 327 4.70 -7.50 13.45
CA TRP A 327 4.43 -8.87 13.86
C TRP A 327 4.16 -9.02 15.37
N LYS A 328 4.60 -8.05 16.19
CA LYS A 328 4.36 -8.00 17.65
C LYS A 328 3.00 -7.42 18.03
N TRP A 329 2.37 -6.59 17.18
CA TRP A 329 1.13 -5.88 17.51
C TRP A 329 0.00 -6.03 16.48
N GLY A 330 0.29 -6.45 15.26
CA GLY A 330 -0.67 -6.66 14.17
C GLY A 330 -1.87 -7.52 14.57
N PRO A 331 -1.68 -8.67 15.25
CA PRO A 331 -2.80 -9.45 15.78
C PRO A 331 -3.69 -8.69 16.77
N ASP A 332 -3.09 -7.85 17.61
CA ASP A 332 -3.79 -7.12 18.67
C ASP A 332 -4.66 -5.99 18.11
N VAL A 333 -4.46 -5.57 16.86
CA VAL A 333 -5.31 -4.58 16.17
C VAL A 333 -6.26 -5.21 15.15
N GLY A 334 -6.39 -6.54 15.18
CA GLY A 334 -7.32 -7.30 14.34
C GLY A 334 -6.75 -7.70 12.98
N GLY A 335 -5.45 -7.51 12.75
CA GLY A 335 -4.76 -7.87 11.51
C GLY A 335 -4.69 -9.38 11.28
N ASN A 336 -5.02 -9.80 10.05
CA ASN A 336 -4.86 -11.18 9.60
C ASN A 336 -3.51 -11.44 8.95
N LEU A 337 -2.91 -10.40 8.39
CA LEU A 337 -1.60 -10.44 7.77
C LEU A 337 -1.01 -9.04 7.75
N TRP A 338 0.31 -8.95 7.69
CA TRP A 338 1.02 -7.68 7.74
C TRP A 338 2.29 -7.69 6.92
N ARG A 339 2.50 -6.63 6.14
CA ARG A 339 3.73 -6.42 5.39
C ARG A 339 4.92 -6.37 6.34
N THR A 340 5.96 -7.15 6.06
CA THR A 340 7.19 -7.22 6.87
C THR A 340 8.35 -6.45 6.26
N THR A 341 8.20 -5.96 5.03
CA THR A 341 9.23 -5.21 4.30
C THR A 341 8.63 -4.08 3.47
N GLY A 342 9.50 -3.21 2.92
CA GLY A 342 9.15 -2.37 1.77
C GLY A 342 8.78 -3.20 0.52
N ASP A 343 8.37 -2.51 -0.54
CA ASP A 343 7.77 -3.15 -1.71
C ASP A 343 8.76 -4.02 -2.48
N ILE A 344 8.28 -5.18 -2.92
CA ILE A 344 9.00 -6.04 -3.85
C ILE A 344 9.04 -5.40 -5.24
N ARG A 345 10.05 -5.79 -6.01
CA ARG A 345 10.18 -5.50 -7.43
C ARG A 345 10.51 -6.81 -8.13
N ASP A 346 10.13 -6.92 -9.39
CA ASP A 346 10.44 -8.05 -10.26
C ASP A 346 11.93 -8.08 -10.66
N THR A 347 12.80 -8.25 -9.68
CA THR A 347 14.24 -8.46 -9.84
C THR A 347 14.74 -9.44 -8.78
N TRP A 348 15.73 -10.26 -9.13
CA TRP A 348 16.34 -11.23 -8.23
C TRP A 348 16.80 -10.60 -6.90
N ASP A 349 17.50 -9.46 -6.97
CA ASP A 349 18.01 -8.75 -5.80
C ASP A 349 16.90 -8.30 -4.84
N SER A 350 15.76 -7.87 -5.38
CA SER A 350 14.62 -7.46 -4.55
C SER A 350 13.98 -8.67 -3.87
N MET A 351 13.72 -9.74 -4.64
CA MET A 351 13.11 -10.97 -4.13
C MET A 351 13.99 -11.63 -3.08
N THR A 352 15.29 -11.81 -3.35
CA THR A 352 16.22 -12.44 -2.41
C THR A 352 16.41 -11.58 -1.15
N GLY A 353 16.46 -10.26 -1.32
CA GLY A 353 16.56 -9.32 -0.22
C GLY A 353 15.35 -9.44 0.71
N ILE A 354 14.14 -9.48 0.18
CA ILE A 354 12.92 -9.51 0.99
C ILE A 354 12.68 -10.90 1.59
N GLY A 355 12.68 -11.96 0.78
CA GLY A 355 12.26 -13.29 1.21
C GLY A 355 13.22 -13.96 2.19
N PHE A 356 14.54 -13.90 1.97
CA PHE A 356 15.50 -14.62 2.83
C PHE A 356 15.78 -13.89 4.16
N ARG A 357 15.26 -12.68 4.38
CA ARG A 357 15.37 -11.95 5.64
C ARG A 357 14.25 -12.25 6.65
N GLN A 358 13.38 -13.21 6.35
CA GLN A 358 12.18 -13.49 7.15
C GLN A 358 12.40 -14.51 8.28
N ASN A 359 13.60 -15.09 8.43
CA ASN A 359 13.86 -16.22 9.34
C ASN A 359 13.40 -15.98 10.78
N GLU A 360 13.76 -14.83 11.35
CA GLU A 360 13.44 -14.47 12.74
C GLU A 360 11.94 -14.21 12.96
N LEU A 361 11.16 -14.05 11.89
CA LEU A 361 9.73 -13.77 11.99
C LEU A 361 8.88 -15.05 12.12
N ALA A 362 9.50 -16.23 12.01
CA ALA A 362 8.80 -17.51 11.96
C ALA A 362 7.94 -17.81 13.21
N GLU A 363 8.26 -17.24 14.37
CA GLU A 363 7.47 -17.42 15.60
C GLU A 363 6.13 -16.65 15.61
N TYR A 364 6.00 -15.62 14.76
CA TYR A 364 4.82 -14.75 14.74
C TYR A 364 3.75 -15.22 13.75
N ALA A 365 4.13 -16.02 12.74
CA ALA A 365 3.19 -16.61 11.80
C ALA A 365 2.45 -17.80 12.41
N LYS A 366 1.12 -17.78 12.33
CA LYS A 366 0.22 -18.83 12.81
C LYS A 366 -1.15 -18.74 12.13
N PRO A 367 -2.00 -19.77 12.18
CA PRO A 367 -3.35 -19.70 11.64
C PRO A 367 -4.11 -18.43 12.04
N GLY A 368 -4.54 -17.66 11.04
CA GLY A 368 -5.22 -16.37 11.22
C GLY A 368 -4.32 -15.14 11.15
N HIS A 369 -2.99 -15.31 11.14
CA HIS A 369 -2.00 -14.25 11.37
C HIS A 369 -0.68 -14.54 10.61
N TRP A 370 -0.44 -13.84 9.50
CA TRP A 370 0.66 -14.18 8.58
C TRP A 370 1.62 -13.03 8.34
N ASN A 371 2.91 -13.36 8.29
CA ASN A 371 3.93 -12.46 7.77
C ASN A 371 3.76 -12.33 6.25
N ASP A 372 3.68 -11.11 5.75
CA ASP A 372 3.53 -10.80 4.34
C ASP A 372 4.83 -10.19 3.78
N PRO A 373 5.69 -10.99 3.13
CA PRO A 373 6.87 -10.50 2.42
C PRO A 373 6.53 -9.88 1.05
N ASP A 374 5.29 -9.45 0.85
CA ASP A 374 4.75 -8.83 -0.37
C ASP A 374 4.38 -9.82 -1.49
N MET A 375 3.77 -9.27 -2.55
CA MET A 375 3.20 -10.01 -3.68
C MET A 375 4.20 -10.90 -4.43
N LEU A 376 3.66 -11.88 -5.16
CA LEU A 376 4.42 -12.73 -6.08
C LEU A 376 4.66 -11.99 -7.41
N GLU A 377 5.92 -11.84 -7.80
CA GLU A 377 6.33 -11.24 -9.09
C GLU A 377 6.34 -12.24 -10.26
N ILE A 378 5.85 -13.46 -10.02
CA ILE A 378 5.94 -14.58 -10.95
C ILE A 378 5.24 -14.26 -12.27
N GLY A 379 6.02 -14.27 -13.36
CA GLY A 379 5.54 -14.00 -14.72
C GLY A 379 5.43 -12.52 -15.10
N ASN A 380 6.07 -11.60 -14.35
CA ASN A 380 6.14 -10.19 -14.73
C ASN A 380 7.27 -9.85 -15.73
N GLY A 381 8.26 -10.74 -15.88
CA GLY A 381 9.26 -10.75 -16.96
C GLY A 381 10.67 -10.26 -16.58
N GLY A 382 10.89 -9.85 -15.34
CA GLY A 382 12.15 -9.34 -14.81
C GLY A 382 13.04 -10.38 -14.12
N MET A 383 12.52 -11.60 -13.92
CA MET A 383 13.25 -12.77 -13.43
C MET A 383 13.07 -13.97 -14.37
N THR A 384 14.00 -14.92 -14.30
CA THR A 384 13.96 -16.20 -15.04
C THR A 384 12.96 -17.18 -14.43
N ASP A 385 12.55 -18.20 -15.18
CA ASP A 385 11.67 -19.26 -14.66
C ASP A 385 12.28 -20.00 -13.46
N VAL A 386 13.61 -20.14 -13.41
CA VAL A 386 14.33 -20.74 -12.28
C VAL A 386 14.20 -19.86 -11.03
N GLU A 387 14.39 -18.55 -11.19
CA GLU A 387 14.24 -17.57 -10.11
C GLU A 387 12.79 -17.51 -9.62
N TYR A 388 11.80 -17.61 -10.52
CA TYR A 388 10.38 -17.66 -10.15
C TYR A 388 10.01 -18.94 -9.40
N ARG A 389 10.60 -20.11 -9.74
CA ARG A 389 10.45 -21.33 -8.94
C ARG A 389 11.02 -21.16 -7.52
N THR A 390 12.18 -20.50 -7.41
CA THR A 390 12.76 -20.16 -6.10
C THR A 390 11.87 -19.21 -5.31
N HIS A 391 11.33 -18.18 -5.95
CA HIS A 391 10.40 -17.23 -5.33
C HIS A 391 9.15 -17.93 -4.78
N MET A 392 8.49 -18.77 -5.59
CA MET A 392 7.30 -19.54 -5.16
C MET A 392 7.64 -20.49 -3.99
N SER A 393 8.76 -21.21 -4.09
CA SER A 393 9.18 -22.16 -3.06
C SER A 393 9.49 -21.47 -1.74
N LEU A 394 10.15 -20.31 -1.78
CA LEU A 394 10.46 -19.54 -0.58
C LEU A 394 9.19 -19.01 0.06
N TRP A 395 8.26 -18.42 -0.70
CA TRP A 395 6.98 -17.94 -0.14
C TRP A 395 6.18 -19.08 0.49
N ALA A 396 6.13 -20.24 -0.17
CA ALA A 396 5.50 -21.44 0.37
C ALA A 396 6.20 -21.95 1.64
N MET A 397 7.53 -21.89 1.72
CA MET A 397 8.25 -22.21 2.96
C MET A 397 7.97 -21.19 4.06
N LEU A 398 7.68 -19.94 3.72
CA LEU A 398 7.42 -18.87 4.68
C LEU A 398 5.99 -18.86 5.25
N ALA A 399 5.07 -19.67 4.71
CA ALA A 399 3.64 -19.53 4.98
C ALA A 399 3.14 -18.11 4.64
N ALA A 400 3.66 -17.55 3.55
CA ALA A 400 3.35 -16.21 3.10
C ALA A 400 2.04 -16.20 2.29
N PRO A 401 1.31 -15.08 2.26
CA PRO A 401 0.22 -14.90 1.31
C PRO A 401 0.72 -15.12 -0.13
N LEU A 402 -0.01 -15.91 -0.92
CA LEU A 402 0.31 -16.17 -2.32
C LEU A 402 -0.56 -15.28 -3.21
N LEU A 403 -0.19 -14.00 -3.30
CA LEU A 403 -0.89 -12.99 -4.11
C LEU A 403 -0.13 -12.75 -5.41
N ALA A 404 -0.62 -13.31 -6.53
CA ALA A 404 -0.04 -13.09 -7.85
C ALA A 404 -0.14 -11.61 -8.27
N GLY A 405 0.94 -11.03 -8.78
CA GLY A 405 1.01 -9.63 -9.21
C GLY A 405 1.05 -9.43 -10.74
N ASN A 406 0.93 -10.48 -11.54
CA ASN A 406 1.05 -10.47 -13.00
C ASN A 406 -0.31 -10.37 -13.73
N ASP A 407 -0.31 -10.32 -15.07
CA ASP A 407 -1.54 -10.40 -15.88
C ASP A 407 -1.91 -11.87 -16.15
N LEU A 408 -2.94 -12.35 -15.45
CA LEU A 408 -3.35 -13.76 -15.46
C LEU A 408 -3.98 -14.23 -16.79
N ARG A 409 -4.31 -13.31 -17.70
CA ARG A 409 -4.98 -13.61 -18.96
C ARG A 409 -4.04 -14.22 -20.01
N ASN A 410 -2.74 -13.93 -19.92
CA ASN A 410 -1.75 -14.24 -20.95
C ASN A 410 -0.48 -14.89 -20.37
N MET A 411 -0.63 -15.74 -19.35
CA MET A 411 0.51 -16.41 -18.73
C MET A 411 1.10 -17.48 -19.65
N THR A 412 2.43 -17.63 -19.60
CA THR A 412 3.10 -18.75 -20.27
C THR A 412 2.79 -20.07 -19.54
N PRO A 413 2.93 -21.23 -20.20
CA PRO A 413 2.80 -22.53 -19.53
C PRO A 413 3.73 -22.67 -18.31
N ALA A 414 4.97 -22.17 -18.40
CA ALA A 414 5.92 -22.17 -17.29
C ALA A 414 5.42 -21.34 -16.09
N THR A 415 4.86 -20.15 -16.34
CA THR A 415 4.25 -19.33 -15.28
C THR A 415 3.04 -20.04 -14.64
N ILE A 416 2.17 -20.66 -15.44
CA ILE A 416 1.03 -21.44 -14.93
C ILE A 416 1.53 -22.60 -14.08
N GLU A 417 2.54 -23.34 -14.54
CA GLU A 417 3.13 -24.46 -13.80
C GLU A 417 3.63 -24.02 -12.41
N VAL A 418 4.34 -22.89 -12.32
CA VAL A 418 4.82 -22.36 -11.05
C VAL A 418 3.66 -21.96 -10.13
N LEU A 419 2.70 -21.17 -10.64
CA LEU A 419 1.58 -20.66 -9.85
C LEU A 419 0.53 -21.72 -9.51
N THR A 420 0.52 -22.88 -10.17
CA THR A 420 -0.48 -23.94 -9.95
C THR A 420 0.13 -25.26 -9.47
N ASN A 421 1.42 -25.27 -9.10
CA ASN A 421 2.05 -26.44 -8.51
C ASN A 421 1.38 -26.80 -7.17
N LYS A 422 0.48 -27.79 -7.21
CA LYS A 422 -0.33 -28.23 -6.06
C LYS A 422 0.50 -28.75 -4.90
N GLU A 423 1.68 -29.30 -5.15
CA GLU A 423 2.52 -29.87 -4.09
C GLU A 423 3.25 -28.79 -3.31
N VAL A 424 3.77 -27.77 -4.00
CA VAL A 424 4.37 -26.58 -3.38
C VAL A 424 3.31 -25.77 -2.63
N ILE A 425 2.13 -25.57 -3.24
CA ILE A 425 1.00 -24.90 -2.60
C ILE A 425 0.53 -25.66 -1.35
N ALA A 426 0.52 -26.99 -1.37
CA ALA A 426 0.14 -27.77 -0.20
C ALA A 426 1.11 -27.58 0.98
N VAL A 427 2.38 -27.25 0.73
CA VAL A 427 3.31 -26.84 1.79
C VAL A 427 2.90 -25.49 2.37
N ASP A 428 2.59 -24.51 1.51
CA ASP A 428 2.11 -23.20 1.94
C ASP A 428 0.86 -23.29 2.83
N GLN A 429 -0.14 -24.02 2.33
CA GLN A 429 -1.48 -24.17 2.90
C GLN A 429 -1.57 -25.23 4.00
N ASP A 430 -0.44 -25.79 4.48
CA ASP A 430 -0.48 -26.80 5.53
C ASP A 430 -1.12 -26.27 6.82
N ARG A 431 -2.07 -27.04 7.34
CA ARG A 431 -2.95 -26.66 8.46
C ARG A 431 -2.24 -26.37 9.78
N ILE A 432 -0.99 -26.81 9.98
CA ILE A 432 -0.27 -26.44 11.21
C ILE A 432 0.10 -24.95 11.19
N GLY A 433 0.16 -24.33 10.00
CA GLY A 433 0.36 -22.90 9.83
C GLY A 433 1.68 -22.37 10.40
N LYS A 434 2.73 -23.20 10.46
CA LYS A 434 4.06 -22.77 10.91
C LYS A 434 4.87 -22.30 9.73
N GLN A 435 5.44 -21.10 9.83
CA GLN A 435 6.47 -20.63 8.92
C GLN A 435 7.76 -21.48 9.06
N GLY A 436 8.42 -21.73 7.94
CA GLY A 436 9.69 -22.43 7.88
C GLY A 436 10.87 -21.58 8.37
N ARG A 437 11.98 -22.26 8.67
CA ARG A 437 13.22 -21.65 9.18
C ARG A 437 14.43 -22.12 8.40
N GLN A 438 15.41 -21.23 8.25
CA GLN A 438 16.75 -21.61 7.83
C GLN A 438 17.38 -22.47 8.92
N VAL A 439 17.92 -23.62 8.54
CA VAL A 439 18.59 -24.58 9.44
C VAL A 439 20.07 -24.74 9.11
N TRP A 440 20.47 -24.36 7.91
CA TRP A 440 21.86 -24.40 7.48
C TRP A 440 22.14 -23.34 6.42
N LYS A 441 23.36 -22.82 6.43
CA LYS A 441 23.86 -21.89 5.43
C LYS A 441 25.37 -22.04 5.23
N SER A 442 25.81 -22.01 3.98
CA SER A 442 27.22 -21.84 3.62
C SER A 442 27.31 -20.95 2.39
N GLY A 443 27.89 -19.77 2.54
CA GLY A 443 27.95 -18.78 1.47
C GLY A 443 26.54 -18.40 0.98
N GLU A 444 26.28 -18.68 -0.30
CA GLU A 444 25.01 -18.38 -0.98
C GLU A 444 24.03 -19.57 -0.99
N GLN A 445 24.42 -20.72 -0.42
CA GLN A 445 23.55 -21.89 -0.33
C GLN A 445 22.90 -21.96 1.05
N GLU A 446 21.60 -22.23 1.08
CA GLU A 446 20.80 -22.27 2.30
C GLU A 446 19.86 -23.48 2.29
N ILE A 447 19.71 -24.14 3.43
CA ILE A 447 18.68 -25.17 3.63
C ILE A 447 17.67 -24.64 4.63
N TRP A 448 16.40 -24.73 4.25
CA TRP A 448 15.26 -24.34 5.06
C TRP A 448 14.37 -25.55 5.33
N THR A 449 13.75 -25.59 6.50
CA THR A 449 12.78 -26.63 6.85
C THR A 449 11.48 -26.03 7.36
N ARG A 450 10.37 -26.70 7.07
CA ARG A 450 9.04 -26.35 7.57
C ARG A 450 8.35 -27.64 8.03
N PRO A 451 8.02 -27.79 9.33
CA PRO A 451 7.21 -28.91 9.77
C PRO A 451 5.84 -28.84 9.08
N LEU A 452 5.26 -29.98 8.76
CA LEU A 452 3.96 -30.12 8.13
C LEU A 452 3.05 -31.03 8.98
N SER A 453 1.76 -30.95 8.72
CA SER A 453 0.78 -31.83 9.35
C SER A 453 1.04 -33.31 8.99
N GLY A 454 0.73 -34.20 9.94
CA GLY A 454 0.94 -35.65 9.76
C GLY A 454 2.39 -36.10 9.91
N GLY A 455 3.27 -35.25 10.47
CA GLY A 455 4.65 -35.60 10.82
C GLY A 455 5.65 -35.51 9.66
N ALA A 456 5.22 -34.96 8.51
CA ALA A 456 6.13 -34.68 7.41
C ALA A 456 6.88 -33.35 7.64
N THR A 457 7.98 -33.16 6.92
CA THR A 457 8.79 -31.93 6.90
C THR A 457 9.03 -31.54 5.44
N ALA A 458 8.73 -30.29 5.08
CA ALA A 458 9.24 -29.71 3.84
C ALA A 458 10.69 -29.30 4.03
N VAL A 459 11.55 -29.60 3.06
CA VAL A 459 12.96 -29.21 3.02
C VAL A 459 13.21 -28.48 1.71
N ALA A 460 13.68 -27.24 1.77
CA ALA A 460 14.03 -26.47 0.58
C ALA A 460 15.53 -26.16 0.59
N ILE A 461 16.21 -26.55 -0.48
CA ILE A 461 17.64 -26.38 -0.68
C ILE A 461 17.81 -25.31 -1.75
N PHE A 462 18.19 -24.11 -1.33
CA PHE A 462 18.32 -22.93 -2.17
C PHE A 462 19.77 -22.71 -2.56
N ASN A 463 19.99 -22.30 -3.80
CA ASN A 463 21.24 -21.74 -4.27
C ASN A 463 21.01 -20.30 -4.69
N ARG A 464 21.50 -19.35 -3.89
CA ARG A 464 21.35 -17.92 -4.21
C ARG A 464 22.43 -17.39 -5.16
N GLY A 465 23.46 -18.19 -5.41
CA GLY A 465 24.55 -17.84 -6.31
C GLY A 465 24.19 -18.08 -7.78
N LYS A 466 24.92 -17.43 -8.68
CA LYS A 466 24.65 -17.44 -10.13
C LYS A 466 24.98 -18.76 -10.82
N GLU A 467 25.88 -19.54 -10.25
CA GLU A 467 26.37 -20.80 -10.81
C GLU A 467 25.77 -22.01 -10.11
N GLU A 468 25.67 -23.14 -10.82
CA GLU A 468 25.28 -24.42 -10.21
C GLU A 468 26.19 -24.75 -9.02
N SER A 469 25.58 -25.18 -7.91
CA SER A 469 26.31 -25.56 -6.71
C SER A 469 25.85 -26.93 -6.20
N LYS A 470 26.80 -27.75 -5.76
CA LYS A 470 26.51 -29.01 -5.07
C LYS A 470 26.30 -28.74 -3.58
N VAL A 471 25.13 -29.09 -3.07
CA VAL A 471 24.79 -29.01 -1.64
C VAL A 471 24.58 -30.43 -1.12
N THR A 472 25.20 -30.76 0.02
CA THR A 472 25.00 -32.05 0.67
C THR A 472 24.15 -31.86 1.91
N LEU A 473 22.95 -32.44 1.89
CA LEU A 473 22.07 -32.50 3.04
C LEU A 473 22.42 -33.71 3.91
N LYS A 474 22.58 -33.51 5.23
CA LYS A 474 22.66 -34.60 6.20
C LYS A 474 21.32 -34.79 6.87
N TRP A 475 20.77 -36.00 6.84
CA TRP A 475 19.42 -36.26 7.35
C TRP A 475 19.34 -36.15 8.88
N GLU A 476 20.41 -36.54 9.58
CA GLU A 476 20.54 -36.43 11.03
C GLU A 476 20.44 -34.98 11.51
N ASP A 477 21.13 -34.05 10.84
CA ASP A 477 21.15 -32.62 11.19
C ASP A 477 19.74 -32.00 11.15
N LEU A 478 18.80 -32.61 10.41
CA LEU A 478 17.41 -32.18 10.34
C LEU A 478 16.45 -32.99 11.23
N GLY A 479 16.95 -33.96 11.99
CA GLY A 479 16.12 -34.92 12.72
C GLY A 479 15.33 -35.88 11.81
N LEU A 480 15.81 -36.09 10.58
CA LEU A 480 15.16 -36.87 9.51
C LEU A 480 15.91 -38.18 9.17
N ALA A 481 16.76 -38.67 10.08
CA ALA A 481 17.55 -39.89 9.88
C ALA A 481 16.69 -41.11 9.52
N ASN A 482 15.50 -41.22 10.12
CA ASN A 482 14.54 -42.31 9.93
C ASN A 482 13.44 -42.01 8.88
N LYS A 483 13.71 -41.10 7.94
CA LYS A 483 12.81 -40.82 6.81
C LYS A 483 12.42 -42.11 6.08
N LYS A 484 11.15 -42.20 5.71
CA LYS A 484 10.54 -43.30 4.96
C LYS A 484 10.34 -42.94 3.49
N THR A 485 9.92 -41.71 3.22
CA THR A 485 9.69 -41.24 1.85
C THR A 485 10.24 -39.84 1.66
N VAL A 486 10.87 -39.61 0.52
CA VAL A 486 11.36 -38.29 0.08
C VAL A 486 10.76 -38.04 -1.30
N ARG A 487 10.05 -36.93 -1.45
CA ARG A 487 9.41 -36.55 -2.72
C ARG A 487 9.88 -35.18 -3.17
N ASP A 488 10.35 -35.07 -4.41
CA ASP A 488 10.62 -33.80 -5.07
C ASP A 488 9.31 -33.17 -5.54
N LEU A 489 9.04 -31.95 -5.08
CA LEU A 489 7.78 -31.25 -5.34
C LEU A 489 7.74 -30.55 -6.70
N TRP A 490 8.89 -30.32 -7.32
CA TRP A 490 8.99 -29.73 -8.66
C TRP A 490 9.12 -30.81 -9.74
N LEU A 491 9.78 -31.92 -9.45
CA LEU A 491 9.83 -33.08 -10.37
C LEU A 491 8.60 -33.99 -10.25
N HIS A 492 7.77 -33.80 -9.22
CA HIS A 492 6.62 -34.63 -8.89
C HIS A 492 6.97 -36.12 -8.74
N GLN A 493 8.13 -36.41 -8.14
CA GLN A 493 8.72 -37.75 -8.11
C GLN A 493 9.24 -38.11 -6.73
N ASP A 494 9.04 -39.37 -6.35
CA ASP A 494 9.65 -39.93 -5.16
C ASP A 494 11.13 -40.23 -5.46
N ILE A 495 12.03 -39.76 -4.60
CA ILE A 495 13.47 -39.89 -4.77
C ILE A 495 13.98 -41.04 -3.90
N ALA A 496 14.70 -41.97 -4.51
CA ALA A 496 15.48 -42.94 -3.76
C ALA A 496 16.61 -42.23 -3.02
N THR A 497 16.66 -42.39 -1.70
CA THR A 497 17.73 -41.84 -0.87
C THR A 497 18.47 -42.99 -0.21
N ALA A 498 19.75 -43.16 -0.56
CA ALA A 498 20.61 -44.17 0.05
C ALA A 498 21.49 -43.50 1.11
N GLY A 499 21.50 -44.07 2.31
CA GLY A 499 22.42 -43.66 3.37
C GLY A 499 22.04 -42.35 4.12
N PRO A 500 23.00 -41.82 4.90
CA PRO A 500 22.78 -40.72 5.86
C PRO A 500 22.84 -39.32 5.22
N GLU A 501 23.23 -39.21 3.96
CA GLU A 501 23.38 -37.94 3.26
C GLU A 501 22.60 -37.92 1.92
N TYR A 502 22.35 -36.73 1.41
CA TYR A 502 21.74 -36.48 0.11
C TYR A 502 22.49 -35.35 -0.61
N PRO A 503 23.50 -35.69 -1.43
CA PRO A 503 24.16 -34.72 -2.29
C PRO A 503 23.25 -34.38 -3.48
N VAL A 504 23.02 -33.09 -3.70
CA VAL A 504 22.19 -32.61 -4.81
C VAL A 504 22.85 -31.41 -5.49
N LYS A 505 22.68 -31.32 -6.81
CA LYS A 505 23.08 -30.15 -7.60
C LYS A 505 21.89 -29.21 -7.69
N VAL A 506 22.11 -27.94 -7.36
CA VAL A 506 21.09 -26.90 -7.44
C VAL A 506 21.57 -25.85 -8.42
N ALA A 507 20.79 -25.61 -9.47
CA ALA A 507 21.09 -24.60 -10.48
C ALA A 507 21.34 -23.22 -9.85
N GLY A 508 22.04 -22.35 -10.56
CA GLY A 508 22.17 -20.95 -10.14
C GLY A 508 20.80 -20.32 -9.94
N HIS A 509 20.63 -19.61 -8.82
CA HIS A 509 19.35 -19.03 -8.36
C HIS A 509 18.21 -20.04 -8.17
N GLY A 510 18.51 -21.33 -8.18
CA GLY A 510 17.53 -22.41 -8.17
C GLY A 510 17.19 -22.94 -6.78
N VAL A 511 16.24 -23.88 -6.76
CA VAL A 511 15.77 -24.57 -5.57
C VAL A 511 15.50 -26.04 -5.88
N VAL A 512 15.81 -26.91 -4.92
CA VAL A 512 15.24 -28.26 -4.82
C VAL A 512 14.33 -28.26 -3.59
N MET A 513 13.05 -28.60 -3.78
CA MET A 513 12.06 -28.58 -2.72
C MET A 513 11.51 -30.00 -2.51
N LEU A 514 11.66 -30.50 -1.30
CA LEU A 514 11.34 -31.87 -0.93
C LEU A 514 10.24 -31.90 0.13
N ARG A 515 9.39 -32.92 0.08
CA ARG A 515 8.59 -33.36 1.22
C ARG A 515 9.12 -34.68 1.75
N VAL A 516 9.48 -34.68 3.03
CA VAL A 516 10.08 -35.82 3.73
C VAL A 516 9.11 -36.31 4.80
N LYS A 517 8.90 -37.62 4.89
CA LYS A 517 8.04 -38.25 5.92
C LYS A 517 8.76 -39.44 6.53
#